data_AF-A0A2V7ESG3-F1
#
_entry.id   AF-A0A2V7ESG3-F1
#
_cell.length_a   1.000
_cell.length_b   1.000
_cell.length_c   1.000
_cell.angle_alpha   90.00
_cell.angle_beta   90.00
_cell.angle_gamma   90.00
#
_symmetry.space_group_name_H-M   'P 1'
#
loop_
_entity.id
_entity.type
_entity.pdbx_description
1 polymer ?
#
loop_
_entity_poly.entity_id
_entity_poly.type
_entity_poly.pdbx_seq_one_letter_code
_entity_poly.pdbx_strand_id
1 'polypeptide(L)'
;MSLRRRRSAALIALAGATVTVAAARAGVTHRGRGAVHYDGPPIAHTGGFGEPTCRVCHQGQPLNAAGGTLRVEGLPGRYEAGRTYELVVVLRRDGMGRAGFELSARAVAGAQAGALEATDMRVRVVPDSVTAVQYAEQTREGCSVTGPEARWTVHWRAPAQTGEGGGDGGGSSDVLIHVAANAANYDDSPLGDFIYAGEWRVGGPAAASH
;
A
#
# COMPACT_ATOMS: atom_id res chain seq x y z
N MET A 1 64.92 -79.04 2.79
CA MET A 1 64.33 -79.90 3.83
C MET A 1 63.28 -79.10 4.59
N SER A 2 62.05 -79.62 4.62
CA SER A 2 60.86 -79.11 5.32
C SER A 2 61.08 -78.85 6.80
N LEU A 3 60.49 -77.77 7.36
CA LEU A 3 59.92 -77.70 8.72
C LEU A 3 59.17 -76.37 8.89
N ARG A 4 57.86 -76.35 8.67
CA ARG A 4 56.76 -76.42 9.66
C ARG A 4 56.61 -75.22 10.61
N ARG A 5 55.40 -74.62 10.48
CA ARG A 5 54.50 -74.09 11.55
C ARG A 5 54.94 -72.74 12.17
N ARG A 6 54.06 -71.82 12.57
CA ARG A 6 52.68 -71.88 13.07
C ARG A 6 51.89 -70.62 12.65
N ARG A 7 50.58 -70.80 12.48
CA ARG A 7 49.59 -69.72 12.40
C ARG A 7 49.43 -69.08 13.79
N SER A 8 49.51 -67.76 13.87
CA SER A 8 48.97 -66.97 14.97
C SER A 8 48.08 -65.91 14.36
N ALA A 9 46.76 -66.10 14.50
CA ALA A 9 45.77 -65.09 14.16
C ALA A 9 45.69 -64.12 15.34
N ALA A 10 46.09 -62.86 15.12
CA ALA A 10 45.80 -61.78 16.04
C ALA A 10 44.43 -61.19 15.66
N LEU A 11 43.44 -61.40 16.54
CA LEU A 11 42.16 -60.70 16.51
C LEU A 11 42.42 -59.23 16.87
N ILE A 12 42.26 -58.33 15.91
CA ILE A 12 42.15 -56.90 16.17
C ILE A 12 40.65 -56.60 16.30
N ALA A 13 40.20 -56.36 17.53
CA ALA A 13 38.87 -55.82 17.80
C ALA A 13 38.86 -54.33 17.41
N LEU A 14 38.18 -53.99 16.31
CA LEU A 14 37.80 -52.60 16.04
C LEU A 14 36.58 -52.26 16.88
N ALA A 15 36.76 -51.43 17.91
CA ALA A 15 35.65 -50.74 18.55
C ALA A 15 35.14 -49.66 17.59
N GLY A 16 33.99 -49.89 16.95
CA GLY A 16 33.29 -48.90 16.16
C GLY A 16 32.64 -47.86 17.06
N ALA A 17 33.20 -46.65 17.13
CA ALA A 17 32.51 -45.51 17.70
C ALA A 17 31.49 -44.97 16.69
N THR A 18 30.21 -45.28 16.89
CA THR A 18 29.13 -44.65 16.13
C THR A 18 28.97 -43.20 16.60
N VAL A 19 29.41 -42.26 15.77
CA VAL A 19 29.09 -40.84 15.94
C VAL A 19 27.69 -40.62 15.39
N THR A 20 26.69 -40.54 16.27
CA THR A 20 25.36 -40.06 15.90
C THR A 20 25.37 -38.54 15.81
N VAL A 21 25.40 -38.00 14.59
CA VAL A 21 25.18 -36.57 14.35
C VAL A 21 23.68 -36.30 14.43
N ALA A 22 23.21 -35.80 15.57
CA ALA A 22 21.87 -35.26 15.69
C ALA A 22 21.82 -33.90 14.98
N ALA A 23 21.26 -33.88 13.76
CA ALA A 23 20.97 -32.63 13.06
C ALA A 23 19.79 -31.94 13.78
N ALA A 24 20.09 -30.98 14.66
CA ALA A 24 19.09 -30.08 15.18
C ALA A 24 18.59 -29.19 14.02
N ARG A 25 17.40 -29.47 13.51
CA ARG A 25 16.70 -28.52 12.64
C ARG A 25 16.21 -27.37 13.50
N ALA A 26 17.02 -26.32 13.58
CA ALA A 26 16.53 -25.01 13.97
C ALA A 26 15.52 -24.57 12.90
N GLY A 27 14.24 -24.77 13.18
CA GLY A 27 13.18 -24.14 12.42
C GLY A 27 13.31 -22.64 12.61
N VAL A 28 13.90 -21.96 11.64
CA VAL A 28 13.83 -20.50 11.56
C VAL A 28 12.41 -20.18 11.13
N THR A 29 11.52 -19.98 12.12
CA THR A 29 10.25 -19.32 11.85
C THR A 29 10.54 -17.83 11.64
N HIS A 30 10.80 -17.44 10.39
CA HIS A 30 10.61 -16.04 10.00
C HIS A 30 9.11 -15.75 9.97
N ARG A 31 8.47 -15.67 11.16
CA ARG A 31 7.32 -14.79 11.30
C ARG A 31 7.88 -13.39 11.34
N GLY A 32 8.20 -12.85 10.16
CA GLY A 32 8.37 -11.41 10.04
C GLY A 32 7.09 -10.79 10.59
N ARG A 33 7.20 -10.05 11.71
CA ARG A 33 6.19 -9.04 12.01
C ARG A 33 6.05 -8.24 10.73
N GLY A 34 4.87 -8.30 10.09
CA GLY A 34 4.59 -7.43 8.95
C GLY A 34 4.96 -6.02 9.37
N ALA A 35 5.70 -5.30 8.53
CA ALA A 35 6.08 -3.94 8.85
C ALA A 35 4.79 -3.15 9.18
N VAL A 36 4.75 -2.57 10.38
CA VAL A 36 3.56 -1.88 10.84
C VAL A 36 3.67 -0.43 10.38
N HIS A 37 2.83 -0.07 9.42
CA HIS A 37 2.89 1.19 8.70
C HIS A 37 2.01 2.28 9.34
N TYR A 38 2.13 2.44 10.66
CA TYR A 38 1.43 3.52 11.38
C TYR A 38 1.94 4.89 10.94
N ASP A 39 3.22 5.00 10.60
CA ASP A 39 3.82 6.24 10.15
C ASP A 39 3.70 6.42 8.63
N GLY A 40 2.63 5.90 8.01
CA GLY A 40 2.32 5.96 6.58
C GLY A 40 2.64 4.65 5.80
N PRO A 41 1.83 4.30 4.79
CA PRO A 41 2.05 3.14 3.94
C PRO A 41 3.28 3.32 3.03
N PRO A 42 3.77 2.24 2.38
CA PRO A 42 4.62 2.41 1.22
C PRO A 42 3.85 3.14 0.11
N ILE A 43 4.48 4.12 -0.54
CA ILE A 43 3.83 4.84 -1.63
C ILE A 43 3.52 3.92 -2.83
N ALA A 44 2.71 4.38 -3.78
CA ALA A 44 2.35 3.66 -5.01
C ALA A 44 1.49 2.40 -4.77
N HIS A 45 0.54 2.47 -3.84
CA HIS A 45 -0.40 1.41 -3.50
C HIS A 45 -1.87 1.85 -3.65
N THR A 46 -2.15 2.78 -4.58
CA THR A 46 -3.50 3.32 -4.79
C THR A 46 -4.43 2.40 -5.59
N GLY A 47 -3.87 1.38 -6.25
CA GLY A 47 -4.59 0.51 -7.20
C GLY A 47 -4.81 1.12 -8.59
N GLY A 48 -4.45 2.39 -8.80
CA GLY A 48 -4.52 3.07 -10.09
C GLY A 48 -3.30 2.78 -10.97
N PHE A 49 -3.45 2.90 -12.30
CA PHE A 49 -2.31 2.84 -13.24
C PHE A 49 -1.41 1.60 -13.13
N GLY A 50 -1.97 0.46 -12.70
CA GLY A 50 -1.24 -0.79 -12.53
C GLY A 50 -0.53 -0.94 -11.19
N GLU A 51 -0.68 0.02 -10.28
CA GLU A 51 -0.19 -0.07 -8.91
C GLU A 51 -0.90 -1.18 -8.14
N PRO A 52 -0.21 -1.85 -7.19
CA PRO A 52 -0.88 -2.70 -6.22
C PRO A 52 -1.84 -1.88 -5.35
N THR A 53 -2.62 -2.59 -4.53
CA THR A 53 -3.32 -1.98 -3.38
C THR A 53 -2.66 -2.43 -2.09
N CYS A 54 -3.13 -1.93 -0.94
CA CYS A 54 -2.71 -2.42 0.37
C CYS A 54 -2.87 -3.94 0.57
N ARG A 55 -3.63 -4.64 -0.31
CA ARG A 55 -3.77 -6.10 -0.31
C ARG A 55 -2.49 -6.88 -0.56
N VAL A 56 -1.43 -6.24 -1.06
CA VAL A 56 -0.12 -6.90 -1.16
C VAL A 56 0.35 -7.40 0.21
N CYS A 57 0.04 -6.66 1.28
CA CYS A 57 0.29 -7.04 2.66
C CYS A 57 -0.98 -7.54 3.38
N HIS A 58 -2.11 -6.83 3.22
CA HIS A 58 -3.37 -7.10 3.94
C HIS A 58 -4.24 -8.11 3.19
N GLN A 59 -3.99 -9.38 3.46
CA GLN A 59 -4.53 -10.51 2.70
C GLN A 59 -5.68 -11.21 3.45
N GLY A 60 -6.45 -12.00 2.72
CA GLY A 60 -7.50 -12.88 3.27
C GLY A 60 -8.92 -12.41 3.01
N GLN A 61 -9.15 -11.10 2.87
CA GLN A 61 -10.46 -10.55 2.48
C GLN A 61 -10.49 -10.16 1.00
N PRO A 62 -11.63 -10.31 0.29
CA PRO A 62 -11.79 -9.76 -1.07
C PRO A 62 -11.60 -8.24 -1.09
N LEU A 63 -11.07 -7.70 -2.20
CA LEU A 63 -11.05 -6.25 -2.41
C LEU A 63 -12.48 -5.73 -2.44
N ASN A 64 -12.74 -4.60 -1.77
CA ASN A 64 -14.07 -4.00 -1.68
C ASN A 64 -15.13 -4.98 -1.13
N ALA A 65 -14.76 -5.79 -0.14
CA ALA A 65 -15.70 -6.70 0.51
C ALA A 65 -16.94 -5.96 1.02
N ALA A 66 -18.11 -6.60 0.90
CA ALA A 66 -19.37 -6.03 1.40
C ALA A 66 -19.31 -5.71 2.90
N GLY A 67 -20.14 -4.76 3.35
CA GLY A 67 -20.20 -4.31 4.74
C GLY A 67 -19.28 -3.13 5.09
N GLY A 68 -18.66 -2.50 4.10
CA GLY A 68 -18.04 -1.19 4.26
C GLY A 68 -18.06 -0.37 2.98
N THR A 69 -17.63 0.87 3.09
CA THR A 69 -17.67 1.85 2.00
C THR A 69 -16.42 2.72 1.99
N LEU A 70 -16.00 3.10 0.78
CA LEU A 70 -14.98 4.12 0.54
C LEU A 70 -15.58 5.15 -0.39
N ARG A 71 -15.48 6.43 -0.02
CA ARG A 71 -15.91 7.56 -0.85
C ARG A 71 -14.96 8.74 -0.68
N VAL A 72 -15.00 9.64 -1.66
CA VAL A 72 -14.33 10.94 -1.59
C VAL A 72 -15.39 12.03 -1.71
N GLU A 73 -15.48 12.88 -0.71
CA GLU A 73 -16.34 14.06 -0.67
C GLU A 73 -15.57 15.29 -1.20
N GLY A 74 -16.26 16.30 -1.73
CA GLY A 74 -15.64 17.56 -2.18
C GLY A 74 -15.11 17.57 -3.61
N LEU A 75 -15.18 16.43 -4.33
CA LEU A 75 -14.80 16.37 -5.75
C LEU A 75 -15.80 17.15 -6.63
N PRO A 76 -15.32 18.05 -7.51
CA PRO A 76 -16.20 18.68 -8.49
C PRO A 76 -16.46 17.73 -9.67
N GLY A 77 -17.56 17.93 -10.39
CA GLY A 77 -17.78 17.21 -11.66
C GLY A 77 -16.79 17.62 -12.75
N ARG A 78 -16.40 18.91 -12.76
CA ARG A 78 -15.31 19.48 -13.56
C ARG A 78 -14.54 20.49 -12.73
N TYR A 79 -13.21 20.53 -12.86
CA TYR A 79 -12.40 21.48 -12.11
C TYR A 79 -12.25 22.82 -12.85
N GLU A 80 -12.09 23.89 -12.08
CA GLU A 80 -11.59 25.19 -12.56
C GLU A 80 -10.07 25.17 -12.48
N ALA A 81 -9.40 25.67 -13.52
CA ALA A 81 -7.95 25.63 -13.60
C ALA A 81 -7.30 26.36 -12.41
N GLY A 82 -6.34 25.69 -11.75
CA GLY A 82 -5.60 26.23 -10.61
C GLY A 82 -6.41 26.37 -9.30
N ARG A 83 -7.70 26.00 -9.29
CA ARG A 83 -8.53 26.07 -8.09
C ARG A 83 -8.16 24.96 -7.10
N THR A 84 -8.14 25.31 -5.82
CA THR A 84 -7.99 24.34 -4.72
C THR A 84 -9.35 23.83 -4.26
N TYR A 85 -9.45 22.51 -4.13
CA TYR A 85 -10.60 21.79 -3.59
C TYR A 85 -10.20 21.10 -2.30
N GLU A 86 -11.06 21.19 -1.27
CA GLU A 86 -10.95 20.36 -0.08
C GLU A 86 -11.61 19.01 -0.35
N LEU A 87 -10.80 17.95 -0.33
CA LEU A 87 -11.24 16.58 -0.53
C LEU A 87 -11.26 15.87 0.81
N VAL A 88 -12.34 15.16 1.11
CA VAL A 88 -12.44 14.33 2.32
C VAL A 88 -12.56 12.87 1.93
N VAL A 89 -11.52 12.09 2.21
CA VAL A 89 -11.55 10.64 2.08
C VAL A 89 -12.28 10.07 3.27
N VAL A 90 -13.35 9.32 3.03
CA VAL A 90 -14.15 8.69 4.08
C VAL A 90 -14.20 7.18 3.90
N LEU A 91 -13.67 6.48 4.91
CA LEU A 91 -13.71 5.03 5.00
C LEU A 91 -14.64 4.61 6.14
N ARG A 92 -15.52 3.66 5.86
CA ARG A 92 -16.42 3.06 6.86
C ARG A 92 -16.35 1.53 6.79
N ARG A 93 -16.20 0.90 7.95
CA ARG A 93 -16.50 -0.50 8.18
C ARG A 93 -16.73 -0.72 9.68
N ASP A 94 -17.67 -1.59 10.03
CA ASP A 94 -17.87 -1.94 11.43
C ASP A 94 -16.65 -2.71 11.97
N GLY A 95 -16.23 -2.39 13.21
CA GLY A 95 -15.11 -3.05 13.87
C GLY A 95 -13.71 -2.51 13.54
N MET A 96 -13.60 -1.37 12.84
CA MET A 96 -12.30 -0.71 12.63
C MET A 96 -11.71 -0.22 13.96
N GLY A 97 -10.55 -0.76 14.36
CA GLY A 97 -9.74 -0.23 15.46
C GLY A 97 -8.71 0.80 14.99
N ARG A 98 -8.30 0.70 13.72
CA ARG A 98 -7.41 1.63 13.02
C ARG A 98 -7.82 1.74 11.56
N ALA A 99 -7.34 2.79 10.89
CA ALA A 99 -7.52 2.93 9.46
C ALA A 99 -6.31 3.56 8.78
N GLY A 100 -6.19 3.39 7.48
CA GLY A 100 -5.19 4.06 6.65
C GLY A 100 -5.70 4.27 5.23
N PHE A 101 -5.07 5.16 4.49
CA PHE A 101 -5.38 5.44 3.10
C PHE A 101 -4.15 5.92 2.34
N GLU A 102 -4.22 5.79 1.03
CA GLU A 102 -3.35 6.48 0.11
C GLU A 102 -4.17 7.01 -1.06
N LEU A 103 -3.92 8.25 -1.46
CA LEU A 103 -4.59 8.94 -2.56
C LEU A 103 -3.56 9.50 -3.53
N SER A 104 -3.78 9.33 -4.84
CA SER A 104 -3.05 10.06 -5.88
C SER A 104 -4.02 10.75 -6.86
N ALA A 105 -3.55 11.83 -7.49
CA ALA A 105 -4.28 12.58 -8.51
C ALA A 105 -3.45 12.67 -9.79
N ARG A 106 -3.92 12.03 -10.87
CA ARG A 106 -3.15 11.87 -12.10
C ARG A 106 -3.96 12.19 -13.33
N ALA A 107 -3.29 12.66 -14.38
CA ALA A 107 -3.87 12.73 -15.71
C ALA A 107 -4.18 11.31 -16.22
N VAL A 108 -5.04 11.20 -17.23
CA VAL A 108 -5.36 9.89 -17.85
C VAL A 108 -4.10 9.17 -18.40
N ALA A 109 -3.04 9.91 -18.73
CA ALA A 109 -1.75 9.36 -19.15
C ALA A 109 -0.88 8.84 -17.98
N GLY A 110 -1.28 9.06 -16.73
CA GLY A 110 -0.63 8.53 -15.54
C GLY A 110 0.38 9.44 -14.85
N ALA A 111 0.69 10.61 -15.44
CA ALA A 111 1.51 11.61 -14.76
C ALA A 111 0.70 12.41 -13.73
N GLN A 112 1.40 12.99 -12.75
CA GLN A 112 0.82 13.84 -11.71
C GLN A 112 -0.05 14.95 -12.30
N ALA A 113 -1.28 15.13 -11.80
CA ALA A 113 -2.18 16.20 -12.25
C ALA A 113 -2.62 17.08 -11.08
N GLY A 114 -2.14 18.32 -11.09
CA GLY A 114 -2.29 19.26 -9.99
C GLY A 114 -1.34 18.94 -8.83
N ALA A 115 -1.65 19.47 -7.66
CA ALA A 115 -0.84 19.28 -6.46
C ALA A 115 -1.72 18.92 -5.26
N LEU A 116 -1.23 17.95 -4.47
CA LEU A 116 -1.80 17.55 -3.19
C LEU A 116 -1.08 18.28 -2.06
N GLU A 117 -1.84 18.70 -1.06
CA GLU A 117 -1.34 19.38 0.12
C GLU A 117 -2.03 18.81 1.37
N ALA A 118 -1.23 18.58 2.42
CA ALA A 118 -1.75 18.17 3.72
C ALA A 118 -2.44 19.35 4.41
N THR A 119 -3.59 19.10 5.03
CA THR A 119 -4.37 20.15 5.72
C THR A 119 -4.12 20.18 7.22
N ASP A 120 -3.70 19.05 7.80
CA ASP A 120 -3.44 18.89 9.24
C ASP A 120 -2.40 17.79 9.50
N MET A 121 -2.18 17.48 10.78
CA MET A 121 -1.20 16.47 11.21
C MET A 121 -1.61 15.02 10.92
N ARG A 122 -2.85 14.75 10.48
CA ARG A 122 -3.36 13.41 10.18
C ARG A 122 -2.95 12.92 8.80
N VAL A 123 -2.54 13.83 7.91
CA VAL A 123 -2.14 13.54 6.54
C VAL A 123 -0.73 14.07 6.28
N ARG A 124 0.01 13.38 5.41
CA ARG A 124 1.18 13.95 4.74
C ARG A 124 1.14 13.66 3.25
N VAL A 125 1.95 14.38 2.48
CA VAL A 125 2.12 14.16 1.04
C VAL A 125 3.56 13.74 0.76
N VAL A 126 3.72 12.62 0.08
CA VAL A 126 5.02 12.05 -0.28
C VAL A 126 5.12 11.95 -1.81
N PRO A 127 6.09 12.63 -2.46
CA PRO A 127 6.33 12.46 -3.88
C PRO A 127 7.22 11.23 -4.14
N ASP A 128 6.89 10.48 -5.19
CA ASP A 128 7.80 9.48 -5.76
C ASP A 128 8.95 10.18 -6.48
N SER A 129 10.19 9.79 -6.17
CA SER A 129 11.39 10.47 -6.68
C SER A 129 11.69 10.19 -8.14
N VAL A 130 11.05 9.19 -8.76
CA VAL A 130 11.26 8.79 -10.15
C VAL A 130 10.16 9.36 -11.05
N THR A 131 8.91 9.21 -10.63
CA THR A 131 7.72 9.58 -11.42
C THR A 131 7.17 10.96 -11.07
N ALA A 132 7.63 11.55 -9.96
CA ALA A 132 7.09 12.79 -9.37
C ALA A 132 5.61 12.74 -8.97
N VAL A 133 4.98 11.56 -9.01
CA VAL A 133 3.60 11.42 -8.53
C VAL A 133 3.55 11.64 -7.02
N GLN A 134 2.56 12.41 -6.59
CA GLN A 134 2.29 12.69 -5.19
C GLN A 134 1.27 11.71 -4.62
N TYR A 135 1.55 11.26 -3.41
CA TYR A 135 0.67 10.40 -2.63
C TYR A 135 0.33 11.09 -1.32
N ALA A 136 -0.96 11.39 -1.12
CA ALA A 136 -1.46 11.81 0.18
C ALA A 136 -1.80 10.56 0.99
N GLU A 137 -1.29 10.47 2.21
CA GLU A 137 -1.40 9.27 3.04
C GLU A 137 -1.57 9.60 4.52
N GLN A 138 -2.06 8.64 5.30
CA GLN A 138 -2.23 8.84 6.74
C GLN A 138 -0.87 8.95 7.45
N THR A 139 -0.82 9.79 8.48
CA THR A 139 0.22 9.74 9.51
C THR A 139 -0.21 8.82 10.66
N ARG A 140 0.65 8.67 11.67
CA ARG A 140 0.30 7.94 12.91
C ARG A 140 -0.92 8.51 13.61
N GLU A 141 -1.07 9.83 13.63
CA GLU A 141 -2.26 10.47 14.18
C GLU A 141 -3.50 10.17 13.32
N GLY A 142 -3.31 10.19 11.99
CA GLY A 142 -4.31 9.83 11.01
C GLY A 142 -4.81 8.40 11.10
N CYS A 143 -4.09 7.49 11.74
CA CYS A 143 -4.55 6.10 11.92
C CYS A 143 -5.68 5.95 12.93
N SER A 144 -5.91 6.95 13.79
CA SER A 144 -6.92 6.88 14.84
C SER A 144 -8.33 6.99 14.28
N VAL A 145 -9.21 6.07 14.71
CA VAL A 145 -10.65 6.03 14.41
C VAL A 145 -11.40 6.43 15.68
N THR A 146 -12.15 7.52 15.61
CA THR A 146 -12.88 8.10 16.77
C THR A 146 -14.39 7.91 16.69
N GLY A 147 -14.90 7.31 15.62
CA GLY A 147 -16.31 7.08 15.37
C GLY A 147 -16.54 5.96 14.35
N PRO A 148 -17.72 5.89 13.72
CA PRO A 148 -18.04 4.83 12.76
C PRO A 148 -17.24 4.96 11.44
N GLU A 149 -16.58 6.10 11.21
CA GLU A 149 -15.84 6.40 10.00
C GLU A 149 -14.43 6.89 10.34
N ALA A 150 -13.46 6.57 9.49
CA ALA A 150 -12.19 7.26 9.41
C ALA A 150 -12.29 8.35 8.34
N ARG A 151 -11.76 9.53 8.65
CA ARG A 151 -11.80 10.73 7.79
C ARG A 151 -10.42 11.35 7.68
N TRP A 152 -10.04 11.71 6.47
CA TRP A 152 -8.82 12.44 6.16
C TRP A 152 -9.13 13.55 5.16
N THR A 153 -8.66 14.75 5.46
CA THR A 153 -8.82 15.92 4.60
C THR A 153 -7.53 16.16 3.83
N VAL A 154 -7.66 16.41 2.53
CA VAL A 154 -6.54 16.68 1.62
C VAL A 154 -6.94 17.86 0.75
N HIS A 155 -6.07 18.86 0.62
CA HIS A 155 -6.25 19.89 -0.39
C HIS A 155 -5.71 19.38 -1.73
N TRP A 156 -6.50 19.50 -2.79
CA TRP A 156 -6.06 19.28 -4.15
C TRP A 156 -6.19 20.57 -4.95
N ARG A 157 -5.06 21.16 -5.34
CA ARG A 157 -5.00 22.22 -6.33
C ARG A 157 -5.04 21.58 -7.71
N ALA A 158 -6.10 21.83 -8.46
CA ALA A 158 -6.25 21.33 -9.81
C ALA A 158 -5.19 21.90 -10.77
N PRO A 159 -4.89 21.22 -11.90
CA PRO A 159 -3.98 21.73 -12.92
C PRO A 159 -4.28 23.19 -13.29
N ALA A 160 -3.25 24.03 -13.34
CA ALA A 160 -3.36 25.43 -13.70
C ALA A 160 -3.47 25.63 -15.21
N GLN A 161 -2.91 24.71 -16.01
CA GLN A 161 -2.95 24.74 -17.47
C GLN A 161 -3.38 23.38 -18.04
N THR A 162 -4.09 23.42 -19.16
CA THR A 162 -4.37 22.23 -19.99
C THR A 162 -3.05 21.54 -20.35
N GLY A 163 -2.91 20.25 -20.00
CA GLY A 163 -1.72 19.45 -20.31
C GLY A 163 -0.67 19.37 -19.19
N GLU A 164 -0.81 20.12 -18.08
CA GLU A 164 -0.03 19.84 -16.86
C GLU A 164 -0.30 18.40 -16.40
N GLY A 165 0.75 17.59 -16.33
CA GLY A 165 0.64 16.13 -16.17
C GLY A 165 0.82 15.32 -17.45
N GLY A 166 1.48 15.89 -18.48
CA GLY A 166 2.03 15.14 -19.62
C GLY A 166 1.13 15.01 -20.84
N GLY A 167 0.20 15.96 -21.05
CA GLY A 167 -0.65 15.98 -22.24
C GLY A 167 -0.34 17.16 -23.17
N ASP A 168 0.71 17.04 -23.98
CA ASP A 168 1.05 18.00 -25.05
C ASP A 168 0.32 17.71 -26.39
N GLY A 169 -0.54 16.69 -26.44
CA GLY A 169 -1.11 16.15 -27.69
C GLY A 169 -2.63 16.01 -27.77
N GLY A 170 -3.42 16.98 -27.27
CA GLY A 170 -4.89 16.96 -27.45
C GLY A 170 -5.62 15.84 -26.70
N GLY A 171 -4.98 15.28 -25.67
CA GLY A 171 -5.57 14.27 -24.77
C GLY A 171 -6.58 14.87 -23.79
N SER A 172 -7.36 13.99 -23.15
CA SER A 172 -8.29 14.38 -22.08
C SER A 172 -7.56 15.13 -20.96
N SER A 173 -8.11 16.28 -20.55
CA SER A 173 -7.68 17.02 -19.36
C SER A 173 -8.38 16.54 -18.09
N ASP A 174 -9.00 15.37 -18.13
CA ASP A 174 -9.60 14.78 -16.94
C ASP A 174 -8.51 14.30 -15.99
N VAL A 175 -8.83 14.39 -14.71
CA VAL A 175 -8.00 13.89 -13.62
C VAL A 175 -8.67 12.66 -13.02
N LEU A 176 -7.89 11.61 -12.85
CA LEU A 176 -8.25 10.40 -12.13
C LEU A 176 -7.70 10.50 -10.71
N ILE A 177 -8.62 10.40 -9.75
CA ILE A 177 -8.31 10.29 -8.33
C ILE A 177 -8.42 8.82 -7.97
N HIS A 178 -7.30 8.21 -7.58
CA HIS A 178 -7.26 6.83 -7.10
C HIS A 178 -7.03 6.83 -5.60
N VAL A 179 -7.81 6.02 -4.89
CA VAL A 179 -7.67 5.84 -3.44
C VAL A 179 -7.69 4.36 -3.12
N ALA A 180 -6.74 3.93 -2.29
CA ALA A 180 -6.82 2.68 -1.55
C ALA A 180 -6.87 2.96 -0.05
N ALA A 181 -7.63 2.18 0.70
CA ALA A 181 -7.81 2.38 2.13
C ALA A 181 -7.91 1.05 2.88
N ASN A 182 -7.31 1.00 4.07
CA ASN A 182 -7.32 -0.14 4.97
C ASN A 182 -8.25 0.14 6.16
N ALA A 183 -9.24 -0.72 6.34
CA ALA A 183 -10.05 -0.84 7.55
C ALA A 183 -9.46 -1.95 8.43
N ALA A 184 -8.64 -1.55 9.42
CA ALA A 184 -7.84 -2.47 10.21
C ALA A 184 -8.49 -2.86 11.55
N ASN A 185 -8.31 -4.11 11.97
CA ASN A 185 -8.86 -4.64 13.23
C ASN A 185 -8.01 -4.30 14.48
N TYR A 186 -6.82 -3.69 14.27
CA TYR A 186 -5.87 -3.26 15.30
C TYR A 186 -5.27 -4.39 16.15
N ASP A 187 -4.98 -5.55 15.54
CA ASP A 187 -4.29 -6.68 16.19
C ASP A 187 -2.78 -6.76 15.89
N ASP A 188 -2.19 -5.69 15.33
CA ASP A 188 -0.80 -5.61 14.84
C ASP A 188 -0.46 -6.68 13.77
N SER A 189 -1.46 -7.24 13.10
CA SER A 189 -1.30 -8.18 12.00
C SER A 189 -2.02 -7.68 10.75
N PRO A 190 -1.57 -8.09 9.55
CA PRO A 190 -2.26 -7.73 8.31
C PRO A 190 -3.50 -8.61 8.04
N LEU A 191 -3.76 -9.62 8.87
CA LEU A 191 -4.88 -10.54 8.72
C LEU A 191 -6.13 -9.97 9.40
N GLY A 192 -7.30 -10.18 8.79
CA GLY A 192 -8.57 -9.65 9.32
C GLY A 192 -8.85 -8.20 8.91
N ASP A 193 -7.89 -7.57 8.23
CA ASP A 193 -8.03 -6.24 7.62
C ASP A 193 -8.83 -6.28 6.31
N PHE A 194 -9.55 -5.20 6.03
CA PHE A 194 -10.38 -5.05 4.85
C PHE A 194 -9.90 -3.89 4.00
N ILE A 195 -9.54 -4.19 2.75
CA ILE A 195 -9.05 -3.18 1.81
C ILE A 195 -10.16 -2.75 0.87
N TYR A 196 -10.29 -1.43 0.72
CA TYR A 196 -11.17 -0.79 -0.24
C TYR A 196 -10.34 0.03 -1.21
N ALA A 197 -10.75 0.07 -2.47
CA ALA A 197 -10.15 0.92 -3.47
C ALA A 197 -11.20 1.47 -4.43
N GLY A 198 -10.97 2.70 -4.90
CA GLY A 198 -11.88 3.39 -5.81
C GLY A 198 -11.14 4.32 -6.76
N GLU A 199 -11.82 4.64 -7.86
CA GLU A 199 -11.43 5.63 -8.84
C GLU A 199 -12.55 6.65 -8.99
N TRP A 200 -12.20 7.94 -9.00
CA TRP A 200 -13.09 9.03 -9.33
C TRP A 200 -12.50 9.84 -10.47
N ARG A 201 -13.35 10.19 -11.45
CA ARG A 201 -12.97 11.05 -12.57
C ARG A 201 -13.49 12.46 -12.31
N VAL A 202 -12.59 13.43 -12.37
CA VAL A 202 -12.91 14.86 -12.40
C VAL A 202 -12.66 15.37 -13.82
N GLY A 203 -13.69 15.93 -14.44
CA GLY A 203 -13.54 16.44 -15.80
C GLY A 203 -12.62 17.66 -15.87
N GLY A 204 -11.90 17.79 -16.99
CA GLY A 204 -11.12 19.00 -17.29
C GLY A 204 -11.95 20.28 -17.33
N PRO A 205 -11.30 21.47 -17.32
CA PRO A 205 -11.99 22.74 -17.40
C PRO A 205 -12.80 22.81 -18.70
N ALA A 206 -13.91 23.56 -18.69
CA ALA A 206 -14.67 23.80 -19.90
C ALA A 206 -13.76 24.43 -20.97
N ALA A 207 -13.87 24.00 -22.22
CA ALA A 207 -13.18 24.64 -23.32
C ALA A 207 -13.55 26.12 -23.34
N ALA A 208 -12.55 27.00 -23.45
CA ALA A 208 -12.81 28.43 -23.62
C ALA A 208 -13.68 28.60 -24.87
N SER A 209 -14.81 29.29 -24.72
CA SER A 209 -15.62 29.69 -25.86
C SER A 209 -14.87 30.83 -26.55
N HIS A 210 -14.38 30.58 -27.76
CA HIS A 210 -13.79 31.61 -28.61
C HIS A 210 -14.87 32.44 -29.31
#